data_AF-A0ABD5T1A8-F1
#
_entry.id   AF-A0ABD5T1A8-F1
#
_cell.length_a   1.000
_cell.length_b   1.000
_cell.length_c   1.000
_cell.angle_alpha   90.00
_cell.angle_beta   90.00
_cell.angle_gamma   90.00
#
_symmetry.space_group_name_H-M   'P 1'
#
loop_
_entity.id
_entity.type
_entity.pdbx_description
1 polymer ?
#
loop_
_entity_poly.entity_id
_entity_poly.type
_entity_poly.pdbx_seq_one_letter_code
_entity_poly.pdbx_strand_id
1 'polypeptide(L)'
;MASTESTTLSEYRSAAEENSEMSRILNMDEAVDELTAIQIKDVYVRGAVLKCIMDNTRPYPGRDDDPVKSAEDKLKSGSQAVFKEVAIAHFKNEIVDQLGWEDGPGNVEVLWDVFTTDTPEHRKIQIAREKIKTALRGCGMPRITVQRETVKYHHNHPDELTVTEPED
;
A
#
# COMPACT_ATOMS: atom_id res chain seq x y z
N MET A 1 -44.52 25.69 17.52
CA MET A 1 -44.06 24.29 17.43
C MET A 1 -42.83 24.29 16.55
N ALA A 2 -41.72 23.88 17.16
CA ALA A 2 -40.37 23.93 16.62
C ALA A 2 -40.11 22.83 15.58
N SER A 3 -39.22 23.11 14.62
CA SER A 3 -38.26 22.18 13.98
C SER A 3 -38.01 22.56 12.52
N THR A 4 -37.19 23.57 12.29
CA THR A 4 -36.57 23.81 10.97
C THR A 4 -35.10 24.19 11.05
N GLU A 5 -34.52 24.34 12.24
CA GLU A 5 -33.12 24.77 12.41
C GLU A 5 -32.12 23.61 12.61
N SER A 6 -32.59 22.35 12.67
CA SER A 6 -31.72 21.22 13.03
C SER A 6 -31.16 20.43 11.85
N THR A 7 -31.63 20.65 10.61
CA THR A 7 -31.29 19.78 9.47
C THR A 7 -30.04 20.23 8.71
N THR A 8 -29.69 21.52 8.75
CA THR A 8 -28.58 22.04 7.93
C THR A 8 -27.20 21.85 8.57
N LEU A 9 -27.07 21.98 9.89
CA LEU A 9 -25.77 21.92 10.58
C LEU A 9 -25.14 20.51 10.61
N SER A 10 -25.95 19.45 10.60
CA SER A 10 -25.46 18.06 10.56
C SER A 10 -24.87 17.74 9.19
N GLU A 11 -25.53 18.17 8.11
CA GLU A 11 -25.10 17.92 6.73
C GLU A 11 -23.81 18.69 6.40
N TYR A 12 -23.63 19.91 6.93
CA TYR A 12 -22.37 20.66 6.77
C TYR A 12 -21.20 20.08 7.56
N ARG A 13 -21.43 19.37 8.68
CA ARG A 13 -20.34 18.69 9.40
C ARG A 13 -19.90 17.41 8.68
N SER A 14 -20.84 16.59 8.23
CA SER A 14 -20.50 15.39 7.44
C SER A 14 -19.84 15.74 6.10
N ALA A 15 -20.29 16.80 5.42
CA ALA A 15 -19.64 17.25 4.19
C ALA A 15 -18.25 17.88 4.43
N ALA A 16 -17.98 18.45 5.62
CA ALA A 16 -16.66 18.96 5.97
C ALA A 16 -15.68 17.85 6.37
N GLU A 17 -16.17 16.78 7.00
CA GLU A 17 -15.39 15.56 7.29
C GLU A 17 -15.07 14.79 6.00
N GLU A 18 -16.05 14.60 5.11
CA GLU A 18 -15.83 13.99 3.77
C GLU A 18 -14.93 14.87 2.88
N ASN A 19 -15.05 16.21 2.93
CA ASN A 19 -14.15 17.11 2.21
C ASN A 19 -12.74 17.14 2.81
N SER A 20 -12.56 16.91 4.11
CA SER A 20 -11.24 16.81 4.73
C SER A 20 -10.50 15.58 4.24
N GLU A 21 -11.17 14.43 4.20
CA GLU A 21 -10.61 13.17 3.70
C GLU A 21 -10.32 13.26 2.19
N MET A 22 -11.26 13.79 1.42
CA MET A 22 -11.10 13.94 -0.03
C MET A 22 -10.06 15.03 -0.40
N SER A 23 -9.95 16.12 0.37
CA SER A 23 -8.92 17.16 0.23
C SER A 23 -7.52 16.63 0.51
N ARG A 24 -7.35 15.74 1.50
CA ARG A 24 -6.05 15.10 1.81
C ARG A 24 -5.67 14.06 0.77
N ILE A 25 -6.65 13.29 0.28
CA ILE A 25 -6.47 12.34 -0.83
C ILE A 25 -6.08 13.05 -2.15
N LEU A 26 -6.50 14.30 -2.34
CA LEU A 26 -6.14 15.10 -3.53
C LEU A 26 -4.66 15.52 -3.54
N ASN A 27 -3.96 15.48 -2.40
CA ASN A 27 -2.51 15.70 -2.33
C ASN A 27 -1.77 14.42 -1.88
N MET A 28 -1.68 13.44 -2.79
CA MET A 28 -0.98 12.16 -2.56
C MET A 28 0.48 12.32 -2.11
N ASP A 29 1.15 13.44 -2.42
CA ASP A 29 2.51 13.69 -1.95
C ASP A 29 2.53 13.97 -0.43
N GLU A 30 1.58 14.74 0.08
CA GLU A 30 1.41 15.02 1.52
C GLU A 30 0.99 13.75 2.27
N ALA A 31 0.02 13.01 1.72
CA ALA A 31 -0.42 11.75 2.32
C ALA A 31 0.72 10.75 2.52
N VAL A 32 1.69 10.72 1.59
CA VAL A 32 2.90 9.89 1.70
C VAL A 32 3.87 10.42 2.77
N ASP A 33 3.94 11.72 3.00
CA ASP A 33 4.81 12.30 4.04
C ASP A 33 4.35 12.00 5.46
N GLU A 34 3.03 11.83 5.65
CA GLU A 34 2.39 11.52 6.93
C GLU A 34 2.53 10.04 7.34
N LEU A 35 2.91 9.15 6.41
CA LEU A 35 3.05 7.73 6.70
C LEU A 35 4.25 7.42 7.61
N THR A 36 4.05 6.46 8.52
CA THR A 36 5.11 5.89 9.35
C THR A 36 6.13 5.12 8.50
N ALA A 37 7.30 4.81 9.08
CA ALA A 37 8.36 4.07 8.40
C ALA A 37 7.87 2.73 7.84
N ILE A 38 7.18 1.94 8.65
CA ILE A 38 6.66 0.62 8.28
C ILE A 38 5.54 0.69 7.22
N GLN A 39 4.69 1.72 7.27
CA GLN A 39 3.68 1.97 6.22
C GLN A 39 4.33 2.35 4.89
N ILE A 40 5.43 3.13 4.91
CA ILE A 40 6.23 3.41 3.72
C ILE A 40 6.83 2.12 3.14
N LYS A 41 7.33 1.22 4.01
CA LYS A 41 7.85 -0.08 3.56
C LYS A 41 6.75 -0.90 2.88
N ASP A 42 5.57 -1.00 3.47
CA ASP A 42 4.45 -1.75 2.91
C ASP A 42 4.05 -1.22 1.52
N VAL A 43 3.83 0.09 1.38
CA VAL A 43 3.52 0.73 0.09
C VAL A 43 4.62 0.46 -0.94
N TYR A 44 5.89 0.52 -0.53
CA TYR A 44 7.01 0.24 -1.42
C TYR A 44 7.02 -1.22 -1.86
N VAL A 45 6.92 -2.15 -0.91
CA VAL A 45 6.98 -3.60 -1.12
C VAL A 45 5.86 -4.05 -2.03
N ARG A 46 4.60 -3.64 -1.79
CA ARG A 46 3.48 -4.02 -2.67
C ARG A 46 3.72 -3.57 -4.12
N GLY A 47 4.24 -2.36 -4.30
CA GLY A 47 4.63 -1.85 -5.61
C GLY A 47 5.80 -2.63 -6.25
N ALA A 48 6.78 -3.05 -5.44
CA ALA A 48 7.94 -3.83 -5.91
C ALA A 48 7.56 -5.27 -6.27
N VAL A 49 6.72 -5.93 -5.46
CA VAL A 49 6.16 -7.25 -5.74
C VAL A 49 5.43 -7.25 -7.07
N LEU A 50 4.50 -6.32 -7.27
CA LEU A 50 3.75 -6.27 -8.53
C LEU A 50 4.65 -5.96 -9.72
N LYS A 51 5.64 -5.08 -9.55
CA LYS A 51 6.64 -4.84 -10.59
C LYS A 51 7.38 -6.12 -10.98
N CYS A 52 7.82 -6.90 -9.99
CA CYS A 52 8.50 -8.17 -10.23
C CYS A 52 7.60 -9.15 -11.01
N ILE A 53 6.32 -9.23 -10.66
CA ILE A 53 5.35 -10.08 -11.36
C ILE A 53 5.16 -9.59 -12.80
N MET A 54 4.99 -8.29 -13.01
CA MET A 54 4.87 -7.70 -14.35
C MET A 54 6.11 -7.96 -15.21
N ASP A 55 7.31 -7.81 -14.64
CA ASP A 55 8.58 -8.00 -15.36
C ASP A 55 8.80 -9.48 -15.76
N ASN A 56 8.31 -10.42 -14.95
CA ASN A 56 8.43 -11.87 -15.21
C ASN A 56 7.28 -12.44 -16.04
N THR A 57 6.15 -11.73 -16.11
CA THR A 57 4.97 -12.22 -16.80
C THR A 57 4.81 -11.50 -18.13
N ARG A 58 5.25 -12.14 -19.21
CA ARG A 58 5.03 -11.60 -20.55
C ARG A 58 3.53 -11.70 -20.90
N PRO A 59 2.88 -10.62 -21.36
CA PRO A 59 1.54 -10.71 -21.90
C PRO A 59 1.59 -11.62 -23.13
N TYR A 60 0.82 -12.72 -23.09
CA TYR A 60 0.69 -13.63 -24.22
C TYR A 60 -0.63 -13.31 -24.94
N PRO A 61 -0.61 -12.97 -26.24
CA PRO A 61 -1.84 -12.69 -26.97
C PRO A 61 -2.77 -13.91 -26.94
N GLY A 62 -4.04 -13.71 -26.57
CA GLY A 62 -5.07 -14.77 -26.57
C GLY A 62 -5.22 -15.56 -25.27
N ARG A 63 -4.65 -15.11 -24.16
CA ARG A 63 -4.97 -15.62 -22.82
C ARG A 63 -6.13 -14.81 -22.24
N ASP A 64 -7.18 -15.49 -21.77
CA ASP A 64 -8.40 -14.84 -21.26
C ASP A 64 -8.17 -14.15 -19.90
N ASP A 65 -7.25 -14.65 -19.08
CA ASP A 65 -6.92 -14.09 -17.77
C ASP A 65 -5.60 -13.33 -17.78
N ASP A 66 -5.64 -12.07 -17.34
CA ASP A 66 -4.44 -11.26 -17.07
C ASP A 66 -3.80 -11.75 -15.75
N PRO A 67 -2.63 -12.41 -15.82
CA PRO A 67 -1.95 -12.94 -14.64
C PRO A 67 -1.47 -11.85 -13.67
N VAL A 68 -1.36 -10.60 -14.12
CA VAL A 68 -1.02 -9.45 -13.26
C VAL A 68 -2.24 -8.98 -12.48
N LYS A 69 -3.44 -9.06 -13.09
CA LYS A 69 -4.68 -8.56 -12.49
C LYS A 69 -5.03 -9.26 -11.17
N SER A 70 -4.88 -10.59 -11.12
CA SER A 70 -5.14 -11.33 -9.88
C SER A 70 -4.21 -10.91 -8.74
N ALA A 71 -2.92 -10.70 -9.05
CA ALA A 71 -1.95 -10.19 -8.07
C ALA A 71 -2.23 -8.74 -7.68
N GLU A 72 -2.61 -7.89 -8.64
CA GLU A 72 -2.99 -6.50 -8.40
C GLU A 72 -4.17 -6.41 -7.42
N ASP A 73 -5.26 -7.15 -7.67
CA ASP A 73 -6.46 -7.11 -6.83
C ASP A 73 -6.18 -7.59 -5.41
N LYS A 74 -5.37 -8.64 -5.28
CA LYS A 74 -4.88 -9.14 -4.00
C LYS A 74 -4.05 -8.09 -3.25
N LEU A 75 -3.08 -7.48 -3.92
CA LEU A 75 -2.17 -6.50 -3.30
C LEU A 75 -2.87 -5.18 -2.91
N LYS A 76 -4.09 -4.92 -3.37
CA LYS A 76 -4.90 -3.77 -2.92
C LYS A 76 -5.61 -3.99 -1.58
N SER A 77 -5.71 -5.23 -1.10
CA SER A 77 -6.59 -5.61 0.02
C SER A 77 -6.18 -5.12 1.42
N GLY A 78 -5.02 -4.45 1.58
CA GLY A 78 -4.51 -3.99 2.88
C GLY A 78 -3.92 -5.09 3.77
N SER A 79 -4.40 -6.34 3.66
CA SER A 79 -3.88 -7.49 4.41
C SER A 79 -2.48 -7.89 3.97
N GLN A 80 -1.62 -8.22 4.92
CA GLN A 80 -0.22 -8.63 4.79
C GLN A 80 -0.07 -10.14 4.53
N ALA A 81 -1.05 -10.95 4.92
CA ALA A 81 -1.10 -12.38 4.61
C ALA A 81 -1.09 -12.62 3.08
N VAL A 82 -1.58 -11.63 2.32
CA VAL A 82 -1.61 -11.67 0.86
C VAL A 82 -0.23 -11.83 0.22
N PHE A 83 0.84 -11.39 0.89
CA PHE A 83 2.19 -11.56 0.37
C PHE A 83 2.57 -13.02 0.22
N LYS A 84 2.17 -13.88 1.18
CA LYS A 84 2.40 -15.32 1.08
C LYS A 84 1.64 -15.94 -0.08
N GLU A 85 0.37 -15.56 -0.25
CA GLU A 85 -0.44 -16.05 -1.37
C GLU A 85 0.14 -15.67 -2.73
N VAL A 86 0.54 -14.40 -2.88
CA VAL A 86 1.14 -13.88 -4.10
C VAL A 86 2.53 -14.50 -4.33
N ALA A 87 3.31 -14.71 -3.26
CA ALA A 87 4.60 -15.37 -3.33
C ALA A 87 4.48 -16.80 -3.86
N ILE A 88 3.54 -17.59 -3.34
CA ILE A 88 3.30 -18.98 -3.79
C ILE A 88 2.95 -19.01 -5.28
N ALA A 89 2.19 -18.03 -5.76
CA ALA A 89 1.74 -18.00 -7.14
C ALA A 89 2.83 -17.54 -8.14
N HIS A 90 3.78 -16.69 -7.71
CA HIS A 90 4.65 -15.97 -8.65
C HIS A 90 6.16 -16.03 -8.35
N PHE A 91 6.58 -16.49 -7.17
CA PHE A 91 7.97 -16.47 -6.74
C PHE A 91 8.54 -17.88 -6.52
N LYS A 92 9.86 -17.95 -6.34
CA LYS A 92 10.57 -19.20 -6.02
C LYS A 92 10.38 -19.58 -4.54
N ASN A 93 10.50 -20.87 -4.25
CA ASN A 93 10.30 -21.45 -2.91
C ASN A 93 11.08 -20.74 -1.79
N GLU A 94 12.30 -20.26 -2.05
CA GLU A 94 13.13 -19.59 -1.02
C GLU A 94 12.50 -18.33 -0.42
N ILE A 95 11.81 -17.51 -1.22
CA ILE A 95 11.10 -16.32 -0.72
C ILE A 95 9.80 -16.77 -0.05
N VAL A 96 9.12 -17.75 -0.64
CA VAL A 96 7.88 -18.30 -0.08
C VAL A 96 8.13 -18.79 1.34
N ASP A 97 9.19 -19.56 1.58
CA ASP A 97 9.47 -20.19 2.88
C ASP A 97 9.79 -19.17 4.00
N GLN A 98 10.23 -17.96 3.64
CA GLN A 98 10.51 -16.88 4.58
C GLN A 98 9.27 -16.09 4.98
N LEU A 99 8.17 -16.21 4.22
CA LEU A 99 6.93 -15.52 4.49
C LEU A 99 6.01 -16.36 5.37
N GLY A 100 5.35 -15.71 6.31
CA GLY A 100 4.32 -16.30 7.16
C GLY A 100 2.90 -16.10 6.63
N TRP A 101 1.94 -16.75 7.26
CA TRP A 101 0.50 -16.60 6.95
C TRP A 101 -0.18 -15.53 7.81
N GLU A 102 0.55 -14.98 8.78
CA GLU A 102 0.08 -13.94 9.68
C GLU A 102 -0.09 -12.58 9.00
N ASP A 103 -1.07 -11.83 9.50
CA ASP A 103 -1.39 -10.49 9.04
C ASP A 103 -0.57 -9.42 9.80
N GLY A 104 0.76 -9.60 9.80
CA GLY A 104 1.69 -8.79 10.58
C GLY A 104 2.77 -8.10 9.76
N PRO A 105 3.55 -7.17 10.36
CA PRO A 105 4.63 -6.45 9.68
C PRO A 105 5.79 -7.35 9.25
N GLY A 106 5.90 -8.57 9.78
CA GLY A 106 6.99 -9.50 9.48
C GLY A 106 7.15 -9.77 7.98
N ASN A 107 6.05 -9.99 7.25
CA ASN A 107 6.10 -10.19 5.80
C ASN A 107 6.58 -8.95 5.05
N VAL A 108 6.22 -7.74 5.52
CA VAL A 108 6.70 -6.47 4.95
C VAL A 108 8.20 -6.35 5.13
N GLU A 109 8.71 -6.61 6.34
CA GLU A 109 10.13 -6.49 6.65
C GLU A 109 10.98 -7.49 5.85
N VAL A 110 10.55 -8.75 5.76
CA VAL A 110 11.22 -9.77 4.94
C VAL A 110 11.33 -9.31 3.49
N LEU A 111 10.23 -8.85 2.90
CA LEU A 111 10.24 -8.39 1.51
C LEU A 111 10.98 -7.06 1.32
N TRP A 112 10.96 -6.18 2.31
CA TRP A 112 11.71 -4.94 2.30
C TRP A 112 13.21 -5.22 2.16
N ASP A 113 13.72 -6.18 2.94
CA ASP A 113 15.13 -6.58 2.85
C ASP A 113 15.46 -7.24 1.50
N VAL A 114 14.53 -8.01 0.93
CA VAL A 114 14.70 -8.61 -0.41
C VAL A 114 14.76 -7.54 -1.52
N PHE A 115 13.94 -6.49 -1.44
CA PHE A 115 13.81 -5.50 -2.51
C PHE A 115 14.71 -4.27 -2.35
N THR A 116 15.41 -4.14 -1.23
CA THR A 116 16.27 -2.96 -0.96
C THR A 116 17.75 -3.33 -0.88
N THR A 117 18.62 -2.34 -1.05
CA THR A 117 20.08 -2.51 -1.04
C THR A 117 20.66 -2.38 0.38
N ASP A 118 21.91 -2.77 0.57
CA ASP A 118 22.64 -2.63 1.84
C ASP A 118 23.08 -1.17 2.09
N THR A 119 22.09 -0.32 2.37
CA THR A 119 22.23 1.10 2.66
C THR A 119 21.59 1.37 4.03
N PRO A 120 22.04 2.37 4.81
CA PRO A 120 21.43 2.66 6.10
C PRO A 120 19.91 2.85 6.02
N GLU A 121 19.18 2.30 7.00
CA GLU A 121 17.72 2.17 6.99
C GLU A 121 16.98 3.49 6.75
N HIS A 122 17.38 4.56 7.44
CA HIS A 122 16.80 5.90 7.26
C HIS A 122 16.88 6.38 5.80
N ARG A 123 17.97 6.04 5.11
CA ARG A 123 18.19 6.43 3.71
C ARG A 123 17.40 5.55 2.76
N LYS A 124 17.22 4.25 3.07
CA LYS A 124 16.33 3.37 2.30
C LYS A 124 14.89 3.90 2.32
N ILE A 125 14.39 4.24 3.51
CA ILE A 125 13.04 4.79 3.70
C ILE A 125 12.86 6.09 2.93
N GLN A 126 13.83 7.01 3.00
CA GLN A 126 13.77 8.27 2.26
C GLN A 126 13.73 8.04 0.74
N ILE A 127 14.57 7.12 0.22
CA ILE A 127 14.58 6.76 -1.21
C ILE A 127 13.23 6.13 -1.62
N ALA A 128 12.68 5.24 -0.79
CA ALA A 128 11.39 4.61 -1.06
C ALA A 128 10.27 5.64 -1.10
N ARG A 129 10.25 6.58 -0.14
CA ARG A 129 9.28 7.68 -0.09
C ARG A 129 9.28 8.50 -1.38
N GLU A 130 10.45 8.95 -1.83
CA GLU A 130 10.58 9.72 -3.08
C GLU A 130 10.17 8.91 -4.33
N LYS A 131 10.50 7.62 -4.36
CA LYS A 131 10.06 6.71 -5.44
C LYS A 131 8.54 6.54 -5.45
N ILE A 132 7.90 6.46 -4.28
CA ILE A 132 6.44 6.35 -4.16
C ILE A 132 5.79 7.64 -4.68
N LYS A 133 6.19 8.81 -4.17
CA LYS A 133 5.66 10.11 -4.66
C LYS A 133 5.80 10.24 -6.18
N THR A 134 7.00 9.93 -6.70
CA THR A 134 7.26 9.96 -8.14
C THR A 134 6.33 9.01 -8.91
N ALA A 135 6.09 7.80 -8.40
CA ALA A 135 5.19 6.84 -9.02
C ALA A 135 3.72 7.29 -8.98
N LEU A 136 3.28 7.87 -7.87
CA LEU A 136 1.88 8.30 -7.68
C LEU A 136 1.47 9.49 -8.56
N ARG A 137 2.44 10.29 -9.02
CA ARG A 137 2.24 11.33 -10.05
C ARG A 137 1.95 10.76 -11.45
N GLY A 138 2.24 9.48 -11.68
CA GLY A 138 1.89 8.78 -12.91
C GLY A 138 0.43 8.31 -12.94
N CYS A 139 0.00 7.77 -14.09
CA CYS A 139 -1.35 7.24 -14.27
C CYS A 139 -1.35 5.83 -14.89
N GLY A 140 -2.40 5.06 -14.57
CA GLY A 140 -2.84 3.90 -15.36
C GLY A 140 -2.01 2.61 -15.28
N MET A 141 -0.87 2.58 -14.58
CA MET A 141 -0.12 1.33 -14.40
C MET A 141 -0.60 0.56 -13.15
N PRO A 142 -0.79 -0.78 -13.22
CA PRO A 142 -1.19 -1.62 -12.10
C PRO A 142 -0.41 -1.35 -10.80
N ARG A 143 0.91 -1.15 -10.92
CA ARG A 143 1.78 -0.85 -9.78
C ARG A 143 1.37 0.44 -9.08
N ILE A 144 1.09 1.48 -9.86
CA ILE A 144 0.68 2.78 -9.34
C ILE A 144 -0.66 2.64 -8.65
N THR A 145 -1.59 1.87 -9.21
CA THR A 145 -2.90 1.60 -8.61
C THR A 145 -2.74 0.93 -7.25
N VAL A 146 -1.93 -0.13 -7.15
CA VAL A 146 -1.64 -0.80 -5.87
C VAL A 146 -1.08 0.19 -4.85
N GLN A 147 -0.02 0.92 -5.21
CA GLN A 147 0.60 1.88 -4.29
C GLN A 147 -0.37 2.97 -3.83
N ARG A 148 -1.22 3.45 -4.73
CA ARG A 148 -2.23 4.46 -4.41
C ARG A 148 -3.28 3.92 -3.43
N GLU A 149 -3.80 2.72 -3.67
CA GLU A 149 -4.77 2.10 -2.75
C GLU A 149 -4.14 1.79 -1.39
N THR A 150 -2.88 1.35 -1.34
CA THR A 150 -2.18 1.14 -0.07
C THR A 150 -1.95 2.45 0.70
N VAL A 151 -1.61 3.55 0.03
CA VAL A 151 -1.49 4.86 0.70
C VAL A 151 -2.84 5.29 1.29
N LYS A 152 -3.93 5.15 0.52
CA LYS A 152 -5.28 5.45 1.03
C LYS A 152 -5.64 4.57 2.22
N TYR A 153 -5.30 3.28 2.15
CA TYR A 153 -5.55 2.34 3.23
C TYR A 153 -4.91 2.82 4.54
N HIS A 154 -3.61 3.11 4.53
CA HIS A 154 -2.87 3.55 5.72
C HIS A 154 -3.31 4.92 6.23
N HIS A 155 -3.71 5.83 5.33
CA HIS A 155 -4.26 7.11 5.75
C HIS A 155 -5.59 6.95 6.50
N ASN A 156 -6.40 5.97 6.10
CA ASN A 156 -7.70 5.68 6.73
C ASN A 156 -7.60 4.74 7.94
N HIS A 157 -6.46 4.05 8.10
CA HIS A 157 -6.17 3.11 9.19
C HIS A 157 -4.79 3.39 9.80
N PRO A 158 -4.58 4.58 10.39
CA PRO A 158 -3.24 5.04 10.80
C PRO A 158 -2.61 4.19 11.90
N ASP A 159 -3.42 3.51 12.71
CA ASP A 159 -2.96 2.66 13.81
C ASP A 159 -2.59 1.24 13.35
N GLU A 160 -3.02 0.83 12.14
CA GLU A 160 -2.68 -0.46 11.60
C GLU A 160 -1.24 -0.50 11.09
N LEU A 161 -0.60 -1.66 11.27
CA LEU A 161 0.81 -1.87 10.96
C LEU A 161 1.78 -0.96 11.71
N THR A 162 1.36 -0.33 12.80
CA THR A 162 2.29 0.40 13.67
C THR A 162 3.16 -0.60 14.43
N VAL A 163 4.48 -0.39 14.42
CA VAL A 163 5.38 -1.14 15.31
C VAL A 163 5.08 -0.62 16.72
N THR A 164 4.44 -1.44 17.54
CA THR A 164 4.36 -1.18 18.98
C THR A 164 5.78 -1.19 19.49
N GLU A 165 6.28 -0.04 19.95
CA GLU A 165 7.58 0.01 20.64
C GLU A 165 7.53 -1.04 21.77
N PRO A 166 8.57 -1.87 21.94
CA PRO A 166 8.61 -2.80 23.05
C PRO A 166 8.52 -1.97 24.35
N GLU A 167 7.51 -2.26 25.18
CA GLU A 167 7.46 -1.74 26.55
C GLU A 167 8.70 -2.30 27.28
N ASP A 168 9.60 -1.39 27.68
CA ASP A 168 10.80 -1.67 28.49
C ASP A 168 10.45 -2.31 29.85
#